data_AF-A0A962T2W5-F1
#
_entry.id   AF-A0A962T2W5-F1
#
_cell.length_a   1.000
_cell.length_b   1.000
_cell.length_c   1.000
_cell.angle_alpha   90.00
_cell.angle_beta   90.00
_cell.angle_gamma   90.00
#
_symmetry.space_group_name_H-M   'P 1'
#
loop_
_entity.id
_entity.type
_entity.pdbx_description
1 polymer ?
#
loop_
_entity_poly.entity_id
_entity_poly.type
_entity_poly.pdbx_seq_one_letter_code
_entity_poly.pdbx_strand_id
1 'polypeptide(L)'
;MMTEDEQRASDFIAACAKETSAYILRYADEAGLERSSFLVSVAAVLASSALAAQPENQLAAASRHIQNALGLIHCLRDEEVDAGAAPPEGFAAPRSLL
;
A
#
# COMPACT_ATOMS: atom_id res chain seq x y z
N MET A 1 -18.77 -10.14 18.82
CA MET A 1 -20.11 -10.11 18.18
C MET A 1 -20.30 -8.69 17.71
N MET A 2 -20.33 -8.47 16.39
CA MET A 2 -20.55 -7.13 15.83
C MET A 2 -21.99 -6.69 16.12
N THR A 3 -22.17 -5.42 16.45
CA THR A 3 -23.50 -4.84 16.65
C THR A 3 -24.21 -4.63 15.30
N GLU A 4 -25.53 -4.56 15.30
CA GLU A 4 -26.30 -4.34 14.06
C GLU A 4 -25.91 -3.02 13.35
N ASP A 5 -25.52 -2.00 14.12
CA ASP A 5 -25.08 -0.72 13.58
C ASP A 5 -23.69 -0.81 12.93
N GLU A 6 -22.76 -1.56 13.53
CA GLU A 6 -21.44 -1.83 12.92
C GLU A 6 -21.59 -2.65 11.63
N GLN A 7 -22.52 -3.61 11.60
CA GLN A 7 -22.80 -4.39 10.39
C GLN A 7 -23.38 -3.50 9.28
N ARG A 8 -24.34 -2.62 9.59
CA ARG A 8 -24.89 -1.68 8.62
C ARG A 8 -23.85 -0.72 8.08
N ALA A 9 -22.97 -0.20 8.95
CA ALA A 9 -21.86 0.65 8.52
C ALA A 9 -20.90 -0.11 7.59
N SER A 10 -20.56 -1.36 7.94
CA SER A 10 -19.72 -2.22 7.10
C SER A 10 -20.35 -2.47 5.73
N ASP A 11 -21.64 -2.81 5.67
CA ASP A 11 -22.37 -3.07 4.43
C ASP A 11 -22.42 -1.83 3.54
N PHE A 12 -22.65 -0.66 4.14
CA PHE A 12 -22.63 0.62 3.44
C PHE A 12 -21.24 0.92 2.86
N ILE A 13 -20.17 0.76 3.64
CA ILE A 13 -18.79 0.95 3.18
C ILE A 13 -18.49 0.00 2.01
N ALA A 14 -18.89 -1.27 2.10
CA ALA A 14 -18.69 -2.25 1.04
C ALA A 14 -19.44 -1.88 -0.25
N ALA A 15 -20.68 -1.40 -0.15
CA ALA A 15 -21.46 -0.93 -1.30
C ALA A 15 -20.79 0.28 -1.98
N CYS A 16 -20.37 1.28 -1.21
CA CYS A 16 -19.66 2.44 -1.72
C CYS A 16 -18.33 2.05 -2.37
N ALA A 17 -17.56 1.15 -1.76
CA ALA A 17 -16.29 0.67 -2.31
C ALA A 17 -16.51 -0.04 -3.65
N LYS A 18 -17.54 -0.88 -3.76
CA LYS A 18 -17.89 -1.58 -5.00
C LYS A 18 -18.23 -0.60 -6.12
N GLU A 19 -19.13 0.35 -5.86
CA GLU A 19 -19.54 1.35 -6.86
C GLU A 19 -18.35 2.21 -7.31
N THR A 20 -17.58 2.72 -6.35
CA THR A 20 -16.40 3.55 -6.61
C THR A 20 -15.34 2.80 -7.42
N SER A 21 -15.07 1.53 -7.07
CA SER A 21 -14.09 0.70 -7.80
C SER A 21 -14.50 0.46 -9.26
N ALA A 22 -15.79 0.22 -9.52
CA ALA A 22 -16.30 0.05 -10.88
C ALA A 22 -16.15 1.34 -11.70
N TYR A 23 -16.42 2.50 -11.07
CA TYR A 23 -16.25 3.80 -11.70
C TYR A 23 -14.78 4.11 -12.04
N ILE A 24 -13.87 3.86 -11.10
CA ILE A 24 -12.42 4.05 -11.28
C ILE A 24 -11.89 3.15 -12.40
N LEU A 25 -12.26 1.87 -12.42
CA LEU A 25 -11.80 0.94 -13.46
C LEU A 25 -12.29 1.32 -14.85
N ARG A 26 -13.49 1.88 -14.96
CA ARG A 26 -14.00 2.41 -16.23
C ARG A 26 -13.12 3.54 -16.78
N TYR A 27 -12.61 4.42 -15.92
CA TYR A 27 -11.65 5.46 -16.35
C TYR A 27 -10.34 4.87 -16.87
N ALA A 28 -9.83 3.81 -16.23
CA ALA A 28 -8.64 3.11 -16.73
C ALA A 28 -8.89 2.56 -18.14
N ASP A 29 -10.05 1.93 -18.35
CA ASP A 29 -10.44 1.36 -19.63
C ASP A 29 -10.59 2.44 -20.72
N GLU A 30 -11.30 3.53 -20.41
CA GLU A 30 -11.50 4.66 -21.33
C GLU A 30 -10.18 5.36 -21.69
N ALA A 31 -9.22 5.40 -20.77
CA ALA A 31 -7.89 5.96 -20.98
C ALA A 31 -6.88 4.98 -21.62
N GLY A 32 -7.25 3.72 -21.83
CA GLY A 32 -6.35 2.68 -22.34
C GLY A 32 -5.20 2.33 -21.39
N LEU A 33 -5.39 2.54 -20.08
CA LEU A 33 -4.39 2.30 -19.05
C LEU A 33 -4.52 0.88 -18.49
N GLU A 34 -3.39 0.33 -18.05
CA GLU A 34 -3.38 -0.94 -17.34
C GLU A 34 -4.02 -0.77 -15.95
N ARG A 35 -5.03 -1.60 -15.66
CA ARG A 35 -5.92 -1.43 -14.50
C ARG A 35 -5.20 -1.49 -13.17
N SER A 36 -4.23 -2.41 -12.99
CA SER A 36 -3.56 -2.59 -11.71
C SER A 36 -2.63 -1.41 -11.37
N SER A 37 -1.84 -0.94 -12.32
CA SER A 37 -0.99 0.25 -12.21
C SER A 37 -1.81 1.52 -11.97
N PHE A 38 -2.95 1.64 -12.66
CA PHE A 38 -3.89 2.74 -12.43
C PHE A 38 -4.46 2.71 -11.00
N LEU A 39 -4.89 1.54 -10.51
CA LEU A 39 -5.42 1.38 -9.16
C LEU A 39 -4.38 1.71 -8.08
N VAL A 40 -3.11 1.31 -8.27
CA VAL A 40 -2.02 1.68 -7.35
C VAL A 40 -1.86 3.20 -7.27
N SER A 41 -1.89 3.87 -8.42
CA SER A 41 -1.77 5.33 -8.50
C SER A 41 -2.96 6.04 -7.82
N VAL A 42 -4.19 5.56 -8.06
CA VAL A 42 -5.41 6.09 -7.43
C VAL A 42 -5.39 5.86 -5.92
N ALA A 43 -4.95 4.68 -5.45
CA ALA A 43 -4.81 4.40 -4.02
C ALA A 43 -3.82 5.35 -3.34
N ALA A 44 -2.68 5.66 -3.98
CA ALA A 44 -1.70 6.60 -3.46
C ALA A 44 -2.25 8.03 -3.34
N VAL A 45 -3.03 8.49 -4.34
CA VAL A 45 -3.69 9.80 -4.30
C VAL A 45 -4.73 9.85 -3.19
N LEU A 46 -5.62 8.85 -3.09
CA LEU A 46 -6.65 8.79 -2.05
C LEU A 46 -6.05 8.74 -0.65
N ALA A 47 -4.98 7.97 -0.46
CA ALA A 47 -4.22 7.93 0.79
C ALA A 47 -3.64 9.31 1.15
N SER A 48 -3.03 10.00 0.18
CA SER A 48 -2.45 11.33 0.40
C SER A 48 -3.52 12.38 0.73
N SER A 49 -4.66 12.35 0.03
CA SER A 49 -5.79 13.22 0.32
C SER A 49 -6.40 12.93 1.69
N ALA A 50 -6.52 11.65 2.06
CA ALA A 50 -7.02 11.25 3.37
C ALA A 50 -6.12 11.77 4.50
N LEU A 51 -4.79 11.82 4.30
CA LEU A 51 -3.84 12.42 5.24
C LEU A 51 -3.97 13.94 5.33
N ALA A 52 -4.06 14.61 4.20
CA ALA A 52 -4.20 16.06 4.15
C ALA A 52 -5.50 16.57 4.80
N ALA A 53 -6.54 15.73 4.84
CA ALA A 53 -7.82 16.05 5.48
C ALA A 53 -7.81 15.86 7.01
N GLN A 54 -6.74 15.33 7.61
CA GLN A 54 -6.67 15.07 9.05
C GLN A 54 -6.25 16.32 9.82
N PRO A 55 -6.80 16.54 11.01
CA PRO A 55 -6.26 17.55 11.93
C PRO A 55 -4.85 17.15 12.36
N GLU A 56 -3.98 18.14 12.60
CA GLU A 56 -2.54 17.95 12.88
C GLU A 56 -2.27 16.96 14.03
N ASN A 57 -3.14 16.95 15.05
CA ASN A 57 -3.04 16.05 16.19
C ASN A 57 -3.39 14.58 15.87
N GLN A 58 -4.06 14.30 14.75
CA GLN A 58 -4.44 12.96 14.31
C GLN A 58 -3.63 12.48 13.10
N LEU A 59 -2.87 13.37 12.46
CA LEU A 59 -2.12 13.09 11.24
C LEU A 59 -1.15 11.90 11.39
N ALA A 60 -0.48 11.78 12.55
CA ALA A 60 0.41 10.65 12.82
C ALA A 60 -0.34 9.30 12.94
N ALA A 61 -1.52 9.30 13.57
CA ALA A 61 -2.34 8.11 13.69
C ALA A 61 -2.92 7.70 12.33
N ALA A 62 -3.45 8.65 11.58
CA ALA A 62 -3.95 8.43 10.23
C ALA A 62 -2.86 7.96 9.26
N SER A 63 -1.65 8.52 9.35
CA SER A 63 -0.46 8.05 8.60
C SER A 63 -0.20 6.58 8.86
N ARG A 64 -0.19 6.18 10.13
CA ARG A 64 0.01 4.78 10.51
C ARG A 64 -1.12 3.87 10.00
N HIS A 65 -2.37 4.30 10.11
CA HIS A 65 -3.50 3.50 9.61
C HIS A 65 -3.45 3.30 8.10
N ILE A 66 -3.07 4.34 7.34
CA ILE A 66 -2.92 4.27 5.89
C ILE A 66 -1.71 3.41 5.51
N GLN A 67 -0.58 3.55 6.19
CA GLN A 67 0.59 2.67 6.01
C GLN A 67 0.25 1.20 6.27
N ASN A 68 -0.50 0.92 7.34
CA ASN A 68 -0.96 -0.44 7.67
C ASN A 68 -1.93 -0.98 6.61
N ALA A 69 -2.87 -0.16 6.12
CA ALA A 69 -3.85 -0.55 5.12
C ALA A 69 -3.22 -0.80 3.73
N LEU A 70 -2.16 -0.06 3.39
CA LEU A 70 -1.43 -0.25 2.14
C LEU A 70 -0.53 -1.49 2.16
N GLY A 71 -0.29 -2.11 3.33
CA GLY A 71 0.28 -3.46 3.46
C GLY A 71 1.64 -3.68 2.79
N LEU A 72 2.39 -2.64 2.44
CA LEU A 72 3.66 -2.68 1.71
C LEU A 72 4.44 -1.41 2.13
N ILE A 73 5.72 -1.41 2.47
CA ILE A 73 6.85 -2.14 1.88
C ILE A 73 7.90 -2.29 3.00
N HIS A 74 8.24 -3.51 3.43
CA HIS A 74 9.64 -3.95 3.69
C HIS A 74 9.73 -5.42 4.14
N CYS A 75 8.75 -6.00 4.84
CA CYS A 75 8.94 -7.35 5.41
C CYS A 75 8.79 -8.54 4.45
N LEU A 76 8.29 -8.38 3.23
CA LEU A 76 8.11 -9.49 2.28
C LEU A 76 9.13 -9.54 1.14
N ARG A 77 10.01 -8.54 1.02
CA ARG A 77 11.07 -8.56 -0.03
C ARG A 77 12.38 -9.19 0.45
N ASP A 78 12.59 -9.32 1.76
CA ASP A 78 13.79 -9.96 2.30
C ASP A 78 13.68 -11.50 2.29
N GLU A 79 12.47 -12.09 2.36
CA GLU A 79 12.32 -13.56 2.36
C GLU A 79 12.36 -14.19 0.95
N GLU A 80 12.02 -13.47 -0.12
CA GLU A 80 12.14 -13.97 -1.50
C GLU A 80 13.51 -13.71 -2.14
N VAL A 81 14.32 -12.79 -1.59
CA VAL A 81 15.66 -12.49 -2.11
C VAL A 81 16.76 -13.32 -1.43
N ASP A 82 16.52 -13.85 -0.22
CA ASP A 82 17.53 -14.62 0.52
C ASP A 82 17.48 -16.16 0.29
N ALA A 83 16.49 -16.66 -0.46
CA ALA A 83 16.38 -18.11 -0.76
C ALA A 83 17.15 -18.55 -2.03
N GLY A 84 17.95 -17.67 -2.66
CA GLY A 84 18.64 -17.99 -3.92
C GLY A 84 19.98 -17.32 -4.17
N ALA A 85 20.46 -16.43 -3.29
CA ALA A 85 21.76 -15.79 -3.47
C ALA A 85 22.88 -16.65 -2.88
N ALA A 86 23.64 -17.30 -3.75
CA ALA A 86 24.94 -17.89 -3.39
C ALA A 86 25.81 -16.83 -2.68
N PRO A 87 26.56 -17.19 -1.62
CA PRO A 87 27.35 -16.23 -0.86
C PRO A 87 28.38 -15.54 -1.77
N PRO A 88 28.51 -14.20 -1.74
CA PRO A 88 29.54 -13.52 -2.52
C PRO A 88 30.92 -13.93 -2.00
N GLU A 89 31.70 -14.50 -2.90
CA GLU A 89 33.11 -14.83 -2.69
C GLU A 89 33.89 -13.61 -2.18
N GLY A 90 34.60 -13.83 -1.05
CA GLY A 90 35.92 -13.29 -0.78
C GLY A 90 36.15 -11.81 -1.04
N PHE A 91 35.75 -10.95 -0.10
CA PHE A 91 36.44 -9.66 0.07
C PHE A 91 37.81 -9.93 0.71
N ALA A 92 38.83 -10.10 -0.14
CA ALA A 92 40.22 -10.09 0.31
C ALA A 92 40.55 -8.71 0.90
N ALA A 93 40.93 -8.67 2.17
CA ALA A 93 41.42 -7.48 2.84
C ALA A 93 42.69 -6.96 2.13
N PRO A 94 42.83 -5.63 1.88
CA PRO A 94 44.04 -5.08 1.31
C PRO A 94 45.21 -5.27 2.29
N ARG A 95 46.28 -5.91 1.79
CA ARG A 95 47.54 -6.09 2.55
C ARG A 95 48.13 -4.74 2.91
N SER A 96 48.51 -4.60 4.18
CA SER A 96 49.27 -3.50 4.74
C SER A 96 50.48 -3.12 3.88
N LEU A 97 50.60 -1.84 3.54
CA LEU A 97 51.80 -1.25 2.94
C LEU A 97 52.96 -1.32 3.94
N LEU A 98 54.05 -1.96 3.51
CA LEU A 98 55.40 -1.79 4.08
C LEU A 98 55.98 -0.46 3.62
#